data_AF-A0A5C5WUD5-F1
#
_entry.id   AF-A0A5C5WUD5-F1
#
_cell.length_a   1.000
_cell.length_b   1.000
_cell.length_c   1.000
_cell.angle_alpha   90.00
_cell.angle_beta   90.00
_cell.angle_gamma   90.00
#
_symmetry.space_group_name_H-M   'P 1'
#
loop_
_entity.id
_entity.type
_entity.pdbx_description
1 polymer ?
#
loop_
_entity_poly.entity_id
_entity_poly.type
_entity_poly.pdbx_seq_one_letter_code
_entity_poly.pdbx_strand_id
1 'polypeptide(L)'
;MRSLFLVSAICVAVLSGSPLLAAPVTFMESGGNELSSNHLVPTNLGTLEIGNNTVQGTVTQVGQDFMGTWVDFQGADIFSFEVAAGTRINEIFLRSFTSSSNLIFMAIDDQNTFQYSSTQINTTVTSANLTANMSTWGTIGEPDDVDDALSDPDSGTNLFDLLIGSENSLDAGNYTVYLQETGPSSSYTLNFRVSAVPEPSTSLALLPLGYAVYRFRRKRSSKK
;
A
#
# COMPACT_ATOMS: atom_id res chain seq x y z
N MET A 1 -29.57 20.99 59.81
CA MET A 1 -29.38 19.84 58.90
C MET A 1 -28.69 20.34 57.63
N ARG A 2 -27.40 20.05 57.46
CA ARG A 2 -26.58 20.50 56.32
C ARG A 2 -26.46 19.34 55.33
N SER A 3 -27.11 19.45 54.18
CA SER A 3 -27.07 18.48 53.09
C SER A 3 -25.77 18.65 52.30
N LEU A 4 -24.87 17.67 52.46
CA LEU A 4 -23.61 17.53 51.75
C LEU A 4 -23.89 17.09 50.31
N PHE A 5 -23.70 17.95 49.32
CA PHE A 5 -23.80 17.58 47.90
C PHE A 5 -22.47 16.97 47.45
N LEU A 6 -22.48 15.65 47.26
CA LEU A 6 -21.37 14.88 46.71
C LEU A 6 -21.29 15.14 45.20
N VAL A 7 -20.38 16.00 44.77
CA VAL A 7 -20.07 16.21 43.35
C VAL A 7 -19.20 15.05 42.88
N SER A 8 -19.79 14.08 42.21
CA SER A 8 -19.06 12.98 41.59
C SER A 8 -18.37 13.50 40.33
N ALA A 9 -17.06 13.75 40.43
CA ALA A 9 -16.21 14.07 39.29
C ALA A 9 -15.98 12.78 38.48
N ILE A 10 -16.62 12.69 37.31
CA ILE A 10 -16.29 11.65 36.33
C ILE A 10 -15.00 12.08 35.66
N CYS A 11 -13.87 11.63 36.19
CA CYS A 11 -12.60 11.65 35.46
C CYS A 11 -12.69 10.60 34.35
N VAL A 12 -12.94 11.05 33.11
CA VAL A 12 -12.68 10.23 31.93
C VAL A 12 -11.17 10.19 31.78
N ALA A 13 -10.54 9.18 32.37
CA ALA A 13 -9.14 8.87 32.10
C ALA A 13 -9.07 8.34 30.67
N VAL A 14 -8.69 9.21 29.73
CA VAL A 14 -8.28 8.78 28.40
C VAL A 14 -6.98 8.01 28.61
N LEU A 15 -7.05 6.67 28.63
CA LEU A 15 -5.87 5.83 28.52
C LEU A 15 -5.28 6.08 27.13
N SER A 16 -4.34 7.02 27.06
CA SER A 16 -3.40 7.14 25.95
C SER A 16 -2.43 5.96 26.04
N GLY A 17 -2.89 4.78 25.63
CA GLY A 17 -2.00 3.67 25.33
C GLY A 17 -1.17 4.10 24.14
N SER A 18 0.13 4.33 24.35
CA SER A 18 1.07 4.50 23.24
C SER A 18 0.96 3.24 22.39
N PRO A 19 0.51 3.31 21.12
CA PRO A 19 0.54 2.13 20.28
C PRO A 19 1.99 1.68 20.20
N LEU A 20 2.25 0.40 20.53
CA LEU A 20 3.49 -0.25 20.17
C LEU A 20 3.55 -0.17 18.64
N LEU A 21 4.39 0.71 18.12
CA LEU A 21 4.64 0.78 16.68
C LEU A 21 5.23 -0.57 16.27
N ALA A 22 4.52 -1.30 15.43
CA ALA A 22 5.09 -2.47 14.79
C ALA A 22 6.22 -2.02 13.86
N ALA A 23 7.18 -2.92 13.63
CA ALA A 23 8.30 -2.62 12.75
C ALA A 23 7.80 -2.54 11.30
N PRO A 24 8.32 -1.60 10.48
CA PRO A 24 7.98 -1.54 9.07
C PRO A 24 8.24 -2.86 8.36
N VAL A 25 7.36 -3.21 7.42
CA VAL A 25 7.49 -4.44 6.64
C VAL A 25 8.76 -4.34 5.79
N THR A 26 9.66 -5.30 5.94
CA THR A 26 10.84 -5.47 5.09
C THR A 26 10.82 -6.90 4.57
N PHE A 27 10.46 -7.06 3.30
CA PHE A 27 10.52 -8.33 2.59
C PHE A 27 11.70 -8.32 1.62
N MET A 28 12.53 -9.36 1.69
CA MET A 28 13.66 -9.55 0.78
C MET A 28 13.66 -10.99 0.29
N GLU A 29 13.57 -11.18 -1.03
CA GLU A 29 13.82 -12.46 -1.65
C GLU A 29 15.29 -12.86 -1.48
N SER A 30 15.55 -13.64 -0.45
CA SER A 30 16.88 -14.19 -0.20
C SER A 30 16.74 -15.49 0.57
N GLY A 31 17.65 -16.44 0.32
CA GLY A 31 17.74 -17.67 1.12
C GLY A 31 16.53 -18.61 1.01
N GLY A 32 15.79 -18.59 -0.10
CA GLY A 32 14.66 -19.50 -0.36
C GLY A 32 13.28 -18.95 0.01
N ASN A 33 13.19 -17.68 0.40
CA ASN A 33 11.91 -16.97 0.46
C ASN A 33 11.64 -16.33 -0.91
N GLU A 34 10.81 -16.99 -1.72
CA GLU A 34 10.38 -16.46 -3.02
C GLU A 34 9.00 -15.82 -2.88
N LEU A 35 8.76 -14.73 -3.61
CA LEU A 35 7.42 -14.23 -3.89
C LEU A 35 6.67 -15.25 -4.76
N SER A 36 5.35 -15.24 -4.64
CA SER A 36 4.54 -16.19 -5.37
C SER A 36 4.47 -15.78 -6.83
N SER A 37 4.64 -16.74 -7.73
CA SER A 37 4.31 -16.58 -9.15
C SER A 37 2.89 -17.01 -9.50
N ASN A 38 2.12 -17.43 -8.49
CA ASN A 38 0.74 -17.84 -8.66
C ASN A 38 -0.22 -16.68 -8.40
N HIS A 39 -0.81 -16.14 -9.47
CA HIS A 39 -1.80 -15.05 -9.44
C HIS A 39 -3.02 -15.30 -8.54
N LEU A 40 -3.33 -16.57 -8.24
CA LEU A 40 -4.42 -16.98 -7.36
C LEU A 40 -4.01 -17.10 -5.89
N VAL A 41 -2.71 -17.12 -5.59
CA VAL A 41 -2.17 -17.26 -4.23
C VAL A 41 -0.97 -16.31 -4.06
N PRO A 42 -1.16 -14.98 -4.02
CA PRO A 42 -0.07 -14.04 -3.79
C PRO A 42 0.63 -14.26 -2.45
N THR A 43 1.92 -13.92 -2.35
CA THR A 43 2.63 -13.90 -1.07
C THR A 43 2.04 -12.81 -0.18
N ASN A 44 1.50 -13.17 0.97
CA ASN A 44 0.92 -12.19 1.91
C ASN A 44 2.02 -11.57 2.78
N LEU A 45 2.24 -10.27 2.64
CA LEU A 45 3.22 -9.49 3.38
C LEU A 45 2.68 -8.92 4.71
N GLY A 46 1.37 -9.07 4.96
CA GLY A 46 0.69 -8.53 6.13
C GLY A 46 0.31 -7.06 5.98
N THR A 47 0.12 -6.39 7.12
CA THR A 47 -0.28 -4.99 7.18
C THR A 47 0.96 -4.09 7.08
N LEU A 48 0.92 -3.09 6.19
CA LEU A 48 1.96 -2.08 6.08
C LEU A 48 1.85 -1.08 7.22
N GLU A 49 2.98 -0.75 7.82
CA GLU A 49 3.06 0.19 8.94
C GLU A 49 3.30 1.62 8.45
N ILE A 50 2.96 2.61 9.28
CA ILE A 50 3.30 4.02 9.00
C ILE A 50 4.80 4.16 8.81
N GLY A 51 5.21 4.85 7.73
CA GLY A 51 6.61 5.02 7.35
C GLY A 51 6.96 4.26 6.08
N ASN A 52 8.18 3.74 6.03
CA ASN A 52 8.79 3.13 4.84
C ASN A 52 8.69 1.61 4.93
N ASN A 53 7.97 0.97 4.00
CA ASN A 53 7.88 -0.48 3.89
C ASN A 53 8.58 -0.92 2.61
N THR A 54 9.48 -1.90 2.70
CA THR A 54 10.36 -2.27 1.59
C THR A 54 10.08 -3.68 1.11
N VAL A 55 10.00 -3.86 -0.21
CA VAL A 55 9.89 -5.15 -0.88
C VAL A 55 10.99 -5.24 -1.93
N GLN A 56 11.86 -6.22 -1.80
CA GLN A 56 12.95 -6.50 -2.73
C GLN A 56 12.75 -7.88 -3.35
N GLY A 57 12.85 -7.95 -4.68
CA GLY A 57 12.64 -9.18 -5.44
C GLY A 57 13.40 -9.24 -6.75
N THR A 58 13.30 -10.38 -7.42
CA THR A 58 13.88 -10.69 -8.73
C THR A 58 12.84 -11.36 -9.61
N VAL A 59 12.29 -10.61 -10.55
CA VAL A 59 11.46 -11.17 -11.60
C VAL A 59 12.34 -11.86 -12.64
N THR A 60 11.96 -13.08 -13.01
CA THR A 60 12.62 -13.83 -14.08
C THR A 60 11.83 -13.73 -15.38
N GLN A 61 12.49 -13.98 -16.50
CA GLN A 61 11.87 -13.85 -17.82
C GLN A 61 10.56 -14.64 -17.93
N VAL A 62 9.47 -13.95 -18.27
CA VAL A 62 8.17 -14.56 -18.59
C VAL A 62 7.88 -14.37 -20.08
N GLY A 63 7.77 -15.47 -20.83
CA GLY A 63 7.33 -15.42 -22.22
C GLY A 63 8.15 -16.31 -23.15
N GLN A 64 8.28 -15.90 -24.40
CA GLN A 64 9.18 -16.58 -25.34
C GLN A 64 10.61 -16.12 -25.09
N ASP A 65 11.55 -17.06 -25.02
CA ASP A 65 12.97 -16.75 -25.08
C ASP A 65 13.34 -16.13 -26.44
N PHE A 66 14.59 -15.69 -26.61
CA PHE A 66 15.10 -15.17 -27.89
C PHE A 66 14.97 -16.15 -29.07
N MET A 67 14.63 -17.42 -28.81
CA MET A 67 14.43 -18.46 -29.81
C MET A 67 12.94 -18.73 -30.10
N GLY A 68 12.01 -17.98 -29.51
CA GLY A 68 10.57 -18.19 -29.67
C GLY A 68 10.02 -19.35 -28.83
N THR A 69 10.80 -19.89 -27.89
CA THR A 69 10.40 -20.99 -27.01
C THR A 69 9.72 -20.42 -25.78
N TRP A 70 8.49 -20.83 -25.51
CA TRP A 70 7.81 -20.47 -24.27
C TRP A 70 8.59 -21.03 -23.07
N VAL A 71 9.23 -20.14 -22.32
CA VAL A 71 9.85 -20.42 -21.03
C VAL A 71 8.84 -20.17 -19.92
N ASP A 72 9.03 -20.92 -18.83
CA ASP A 72 8.07 -21.09 -17.76
C ASP A 72 7.52 -19.75 -17.24
N PHE A 73 6.20 -19.70 -17.06
CA PHE A 73 5.43 -18.50 -16.74
C PHE A 73 5.52 -18.09 -15.26
N GLN A 74 6.51 -18.64 -14.55
CA GLN A 74 6.70 -18.54 -13.10
C GLN A 74 7.60 -17.38 -12.68
N GLY A 75 7.97 -16.49 -13.60
CA GLY A 75 8.86 -15.35 -13.30
C GLY A 75 8.18 -14.06 -12.86
N ALA A 76 6.87 -14.08 -12.64
CA ALA A 76 6.15 -12.95 -12.08
C ALA A 76 6.23 -12.97 -10.54
N ASP A 77 6.39 -11.80 -9.94
CA ASP A 77 6.38 -11.63 -8.49
C ASP A 77 5.02 -11.06 -8.09
N ILE A 78 4.28 -11.82 -7.29
CA ILE A 78 2.91 -11.50 -6.92
C ILE A 78 2.78 -11.55 -5.42
N PHE A 79 2.42 -10.40 -4.84
CA PHE A 79 2.27 -10.25 -3.40
C PHE A 79 1.08 -9.39 -3.02
N SER A 80 0.58 -9.60 -1.81
CA SER A 80 -0.52 -8.83 -1.25
C SER A 80 -0.13 -8.20 0.09
N PHE A 81 -0.75 -7.08 0.40
CA PHE A 81 -0.61 -6.41 1.69
C PHE A 81 -1.91 -5.69 2.07
N GLU A 82 -2.00 -5.32 3.35
CA GLU A 82 -3.09 -4.49 3.89
C GLU A 82 -2.59 -3.08 4.21
N VAL A 83 -3.36 -2.07 3.86
CA VAL A 83 -3.24 -0.70 4.35
C VAL A 83 -4.28 -0.50 5.44
N ALA A 84 -3.82 -0.30 6.68
CA ALA A 84 -4.70 -0.20 7.84
C ALA A 84 -5.70 0.97 7.77
N ALA A 85 -6.86 0.82 8.42
CA ALA A 85 -7.84 1.90 8.54
C ALA A 85 -7.22 3.15 9.19
N GLY A 86 -7.46 4.32 8.59
CA GLY A 86 -6.89 5.59 9.04
C GLY A 86 -5.46 5.85 8.54
N THR A 87 -4.92 4.99 7.68
CA THR A 87 -3.68 5.25 6.92
C THR A 87 -3.94 5.18 5.42
N ARG A 88 -2.95 5.61 4.64
CA ARG A 88 -2.93 5.52 3.17
C ARG A 88 -1.49 5.40 2.69
N ILE A 89 -1.27 4.84 1.51
CA ILE A 89 0.01 4.93 0.80
C ILE A 89 0.01 6.23 -0.01
N ASN A 90 1.00 7.08 0.26
CA ASN A 90 1.14 8.36 -0.42
C ASN A 90 2.06 8.26 -1.64
N GLU A 91 3.02 7.34 -1.60
CA GLU A 91 4.07 7.23 -2.60
C GLU A 91 4.55 5.77 -2.67
N ILE A 92 4.88 5.32 -3.89
CA ILE A 92 5.60 4.06 -4.13
C ILE A 92 6.88 4.41 -4.88
N PHE A 93 8.02 4.20 -4.24
CA PHE A 93 9.32 4.51 -4.84
C PHE A 93 9.98 3.26 -5.41
N LEU A 94 10.45 3.34 -6.66
CA LEU A 94 11.45 2.41 -7.18
C LEU A 94 12.83 2.87 -6.70
N ARG A 95 13.41 2.19 -5.70
CA ARG A 95 14.68 2.55 -5.05
C ARG A 95 15.90 1.98 -5.76
N SER A 96 15.76 0.80 -6.35
CA SER A 96 16.81 0.20 -7.16
C SER A 96 16.17 -0.64 -8.25
N PHE A 97 16.75 -0.61 -9.43
CA PHE A 97 16.36 -1.45 -10.54
C PHE A 97 17.61 -1.88 -11.29
N THR A 98 17.72 -3.17 -11.60
CA THR A 98 18.83 -3.71 -12.40
C THR A 98 18.24 -4.68 -13.40
N SER A 99 18.39 -4.36 -14.68
CA SER A 99 17.83 -5.10 -15.79
C SER A 99 18.79 -5.06 -16.98
N SER A 100 18.55 -5.93 -17.96
CA SER A 100 19.17 -5.84 -19.29
C SER A 100 18.18 -5.49 -20.41
N SER A 101 16.87 -5.45 -20.10
CA SER A 101 15.76 -5.02 -20.98
C SER A 101 15.16 -3.67 -20.59
N ASN A 102 15.51 -3.15 -19.41
CA ASN A 102 15.08 -1.86 -18.86
C ASN A 102 13.57 -1.71 -18.60
N LEU A 103 12.75 -2.77 -18.61
CA LEU A 103 11.30 -2.60 -18.42
C LEU A 103 10.66 -3.79 -17.69
N ILE A 104 10.08 -3.51 -16.52
CA ILE A 104 9.15 -4.42 -15.84
C ILE A 104 7.72 -3.91 -16.06
N PHE A 105 6.78 -4.80 -16.31
CA PHE A 105 5.36 -4.52 -16.16
C PHE A 105 4.97 -4.56 -14.68
N MET A 106 4.34 -3.49 -14.17
CA MET A 106 3.81 -3.43 -12.82
C MET A 106 2.32 -3.10 -12.82
N ALA A 107 1.59 -3.74 -11.92
CA ALA A 107 0.19 -3.49 -11.70
C ALA A 107 -0.18 -3.60 -10.22
N ILE A 108 -1.21 -2.85 -9.83
CA ILE A 108 -1.79 -2.89 -8.48
C ILE A 108 -3.31 -2.98 -8.59
N ASP A 109 -3.89 -3.92 -7.86
CA ASP A 109 -5.32 -4.15 -7.77
C ASP A 109 -5.79 -4.16 -6.30
N ASP A 110 -7.05 -3.83 -6.04
CA ASP A 110 -7.67 -3.80 -4.70
C ASP A 110 -8.30 -5.14 -4.30
N GLN A 111 -7.95 -6.19 -5.05
CA GLN A 111 -8.37 -7.57 -4.83
C GLN A 111 -7.24 -8.38 -4.18
N ASN A 112 -7.59 -9.49 -3.52
CA ASN A 112 -6.60 -10.39 -2.86
C ASN A 112 -5.92 -11.37 -3.84
N THR A 113 -6.28 -11.30 -5.11
CA THR A 113 -5.76 -12.14 -6.19
C THR A 113 -5.65 -11.29 -7.43
N PHE A 114 -4.76 -11.64 -8.34
CA PHE A 114 -4.69 -11.00 -9.64
C PHE A 114 -5.50 -11.83 -10.65
N GLN A 115 -6.38 -11.20 -11.42
CA GLN A 115 -7.30 -11.95 -12.30
C GLN A 115 -6.60 -12.64 -13.47
N TYR A 116 -5.44 -12.12 -13.89
CA TYR A 116 -4.74 -12.57 -15.08
C TYR A 116 -3.49 -13.36 -14.72
N SER A 117 -3.30 -14.50 -15.37
CA SER A 117 -1.99 -15.16 -15.40
C SER A 117 -0.99 -14.37 -16.25
N SER A 118 0.29 -14.61 -16.03
CA SER A 118 1.38 -14.02 -16.79
C SER A 118 1.29 -14.31 -18.30
N THR A 119 0.79 -15.48 -18.69
CA THR A 119 0.47 -15.80 -20.09
C THR A 119 -0.63 -14.93 -20.65
N GLN A 120 -1.71 -14.70 -19.89
CA GLN A 120 -2.82 -13.88 -20.35
C GLN A 120 -2.40 -12.42 -20.55
N ILE A 121 -1.58 -11.88 -19.63
CA ILE A 121 -1.01 -10.54 -19.74
C ILE A 121 -0.18 -10.40 -21.03
N ASN A 122 0.68 -11.37 -21.33
CA ASN A 122 1.53 -11.33 -22.52
C ASN A 122 0.80 -11.52 -23.86
N THR A 123 -0.33 -12.24 -23.88
CA THR A 123 -0.93 -12.72 -25.15
C THR A 123 -2.28 -12.09 -25.47
N THR A 124 -3.04 -11.69 -24.46
CA THR A 124 -4.48 -11.45 -24.59
C THR A 124 -4.88 -10.06 -24.07
N VAL A 125 -4.09 -9.53 -23.16
CA VAL A 125 -4.41 -8.29 -22.48
C VAL A 125 -3.94 -7.11 -23.32
N THR A 126 -4.92 -6.39 -23.89
CA THR A 126 -4.70 -5.08 -24.49
C THR A 126 -4.78 -3.99 -23.42
N SER A 127 -4.26 -2.79 -23.70
CA SER A 127 -4.41 -1.64 -22.79
C SER A 127 -5.87 -1.33 -22.43
N ALA A 128 -6.81 -1.63 -23.34
CA ALA A 128 -8.25 -1.54 -23.10
C ALA A 128 -8.79 -2.60 -22.12
N ASN A 129 -8.21 -3.79 -22.07
CA ASN A 129 -8.60 -4.86 -21.14
C ASN A 129 -8.04 -4.63 -19.73
N LEU A 130 -6.85 -4.02 -19.62
CA LEU A 130 -6.23 -3.62 -18.34
C LEU A 130 -7.07 -2.53 -17.67
N THR A 131 -7.38 -1.46 -18.40
CA THR A 131 -8.11 -0.29 -17.86
C THR A 131 -9.54 -0.60 -17.39
N ALA A 132 -10.16 -1.67 -17.88
CA ALA A 132 -11.52 -2.04 -17.50
C ALA A 132 -11.59 -2.89 -16.21
N ASN A 133 -10.51 -3.59 -15.86
CA ASN A 133 -10.52 -4.62 -14.81
C ASN A 133 -9.45 -4.44 -13.75
N MET A 134 -8.58 -3.45 -13.89
CA MET A 134 -7.50 -3.19 -12.95
C MET A 134 -7.53 -1.73 -12.53
N SER A 135 -7.34 -1.52 -11.23
CA SER A 135 -7.31 -0.18 -10.67
C SER A 135 -6.18 0.64 -11.29
N THR A 136 -4.95 0.08 -11.37
CA THR A 136 -3.77 0.82 -11.85
C THR A 136 -2.70 -0.09 -12.48
N TRP A 137 -2.02 0.38 -13.53
CA TRP A 137 -0.94 -0.36 -14.20
C TRP A 137 -0.01 0.56 -14.98
N GLY A 138 1.22 0.11 -15.22
CA GLY A 138 2.23 0.81 -16.01
C GLY A 138 3.49 -0.03 -16.21
N THR A 139 4.37 0.42 -17.08
CA THR A 139 5.73 -0.14 -17.24
C THR A 139 6.70 0.70 -16.45
N ILE A 140 7.61 0.09 -15.71
CA ILE A 140 8.58 0.77 -14.84
C ILE A 140 10.01 0.41 -15.27
N GLY A 141 10.94 1.34 -15.04
CA GLY A 141 12.38 1.07 -15.17
C GLY A 141 13.02 1.61 -16.44
N GLU A 142 12.33 2.49 -17.19
CA GLU A 142 12.92 3.16 -18.34
C GLU A 142 14.22 3.87 -17.93
N PRO A 143 15.21 4.05 -18.83
CA PRO A 143 16.49 4.69 -18.47
C PRO A 143 16.31 6.04 -17.77
N ASP A 144 15.30 6.81 -18.18
CA ASP A 144 14.95 8.10 -17.59
C ASP A 144 14.31 7.96 -16.19
N ASP A 145 13.66 6.83 -15.88
CA ASP A 145 13.12 6.50 -14.55
C ASP A 145 14.22 6.12 -13.55
N VAL A 146 15.41 5.74 -14.03
CA VAL A 146 16.50 5.22 -13.18
C VAL A 146 17.59 6.28 -12.95
N ASP A 147 17.85 7.14 -13.92
CA ASP A 147 18.90 8.17 -13.82
C ASP A 147 18.57 9.26 -12.77
N ASP A 148 17.29 9.61 -12.59
CA ASP A 148 16.85 10.55 -11.53
C ASP A 148 16.77 9.86 -10.15
N ALA A 149 16.50 8.54 -10.14
CA ALA A 149 16.35 7.73 -8.93
C ALA A 149 17.67 7.41 -8.21
N LEU A 150 18.82 7.49 -8.91
CA LEU A 150 20.13 7.08 -8.38
C LEU A 150 20.97 8.25 -7.83
N SER A 151 20.55 9.50 -8.02
CA SER A 151 21.34 10.68 -7.60
C SER A 151 21.07 11.13 -6.16
N ASP A 152 19.92 10.78 -5.59
CA ASP A 152 19.60 10.95 -4.17
C ASP A 152 18.86 9.68 -3.66
N PRO A 153 19.34 9.02 -2.58
CA PRO A 153 18.68 7.82 -2.04
C PRO A 153 17.23 8.07 -1.59
N ASP A 154 16.85 9.33 -1.35
CA ASP A 154 15.47 9.75 -1.10
C ASP A 154 14.70 10.07 -2.41
N SER A 155 15.37 10.25 -3.55
CA SER A 155 14.81 10.68 -4.86
C SER A 155 14.44 9.58 -5.83
N GLY A 156 14.11 8.36 -5.35
CA GLY A 156 13.60 7.30 -6.23
C GLY A 156 12.43 7.78 -7.11
N THR A 157 12.17 7.09 -8.22
CA THR A 157 11.04 7.45 -9.08
C THR A 157 9.73 7.09 -8.37
N ASN A 158 8.91 8.11 -8.10
CA ASN A 158 7.58 7.89 -7.55
C ASN A 158 6.68 7.31 -8.64
N LEU A 159 6.35 6.04 -8.49
CA LEU A 159 5.58 5.29 -9.46
C LEU A 159 4.11 5.71 -9.51
N PHE A 160 3.61 6.52 -8.57
CA PHE A 160 2.22 7.00 -8.64
C PHE A 160 1.94 7.88 -9.83
N ASP A 161 2.85 8.78 -10.21
CA ASP A 161 2.68 9.62 -11.40
C ASP A 161 2.54 8.76 -12.66
N LEU A 162 3.23 7.62 -12.70
CA LEU A 162 3.28 6.68 -13.81
C LEU A 162 2.11 5.68 -13.80
N LEU A 163 1.74 5.15 -12.64
CA LEU A 163 0.73 4.09 -12.47
C LEU A 163 -0.69 4.63 -12.34
N ILE A 164 -0.85 5.78 -11.67
CA ILE A 164 -2.14 6.28 -11.18
C ILE A 164 -2.38 7.75 -11.55
N GLY A 165 -1.35 8.47 -12.00
CA GLY A 165 -1.40 9.92 -12.22
C GLY A 165 -1.22 10.72 -10.91
N SER A 166 -0.92 12.01 -11.06
CA SER A 166 -0.27 12.86 -10.05
C SER A 166 -1.05 13.23 -8.79
N GLU A 167 -2.25 12.67 -8.56
CA GLU A 167 -3.15 13.06 -7.47
C GLU A 167 -3.62 11.88 -6.61
N ASN A 168 -3.11 10.66 -6.85
CA ASN A 168 -3.73 9.48 -6.28
C ASN A 168 -2.90 8.83 -5.17
N SER A 169 -3.53 8.64 -4.01
CA SER A 169 -3.07 7.79 -2.92
C SER A 169 -3.84 6.46 -2.94
N LEU A 170 -3.24 5.41 -2.38
CA LEU A 170 -4.00 4.17 -2.08
C LEU A 170 -4.52 4.27 -0.65
N ASP A 171 -5.84 4.36 -0.50
CA ASP A 171 -6.50 4.44 0.81
C ASP A 171 -6.39 3.12 1.59
N ALA A 172 -7.03 3.04 2.75
CA ALA A 172 -7.12 1.81 3.52
C ALA A 172 -7.81 0.69 2.72
N GLY A 173 -7.22 -0.50 2.68
CA GLY A 173 -7.70 -1.61 1.86
C GLY A 173 -6.69 -2.74 1.75
N ASN A 174 -7.09 -3.83 1.08
CA ASN A 174 -6.17 -4.88 0.68
C ASN A 174 -5.76 -4.64 -0.76
N TYR A 175 -4.48 -4.81 -1.04
CA TYR A 175 -3.94 -4.61 -2.38
C TYR A 175 -3.10 -5.81 -2.78
N THR A 176 -3.15 -6.15 -4.06
CA THR A 176 -2.24 -7.10 -4.69
C THR A 176 -1.38 -6.37 -5.71
N VAL A 177 -0.08 -6.57 -5.63
CA VAL A 177 0.90 -6.09 -6.60
C VAL A 177 1.32 -7.25 -7.47
N TYR A 178 1.45 -6.97 -8.76
CA TYR A 178 1.89 -7.89 -9.78
C TYR A 178 3.06 -7.27 -10.54
N LEU A 179 4.22 -7.90 -10.51
CA LEU A 179 5.38 -7.53 -11.32
C LEU A 179 5.72 -8.64 -12.30
N GLN A 180 6.03 -8.28 -13.53
CA GLN A 180 6.43 -9.24 -14.55
C GLN A 180 7.47 -8.65 -15.48
N GLU A 181 8.56 -9.40 -15.68
CA GLU A 181 9.57 -9.09 -16.67
C GLU A 181 9.14 -9.56 -18.06
N THR A 182 9.35 -8.70 -19.07
CA THR A 182 9.08 -9.04 -20.49
C THR A 182 10.36 -9.37 -21.27
N GLY A 183 11.54 -9.10 -20.69
CA GLY A 183 12.86 -9.42 -21.22
C GLY A 183 13.66 -10.36 -20.30
N PRO A 184 14.99 -10.21 -20.23
CA PRO A 184 15.81 -10.99 -19.31
C PRO A 184 15.58 -10.56 -17.86
N SER A 185 15.90 -11.45 -16.90
CA SER A 185 15.63 -11.24 -15.47
C SER A 185 16.08 -9.88 -14.95
N SER A 186 15.28 -9.32 -14.05
CA SER A 186 15.51 -8.02 -13.44
C SER A 186 15.33 -8.10 -11.92
N SER A 187 16.16 -7.36 -11.19
CA SER A 187 16.01 -7.19 -9.73
C SER A 187 15.50 -5.79 -9.41
N TYR A 188 14.63 -5.69 -8.42
CA TYR A 188 14.02 -4.42 -8.01
C TYR A 188 13.97 -4.26 -6.49
N THR A 189 13.88 -3.02 -6.04
CA THR A 189 13.51 -2.66 -4.66
C THR A 189 12.40 -1.61 -4.71
N LEU A 190 11.23 -1.98 -4.20
CA LEU A 190 10.08 -1.08 -4.02
C LEU A 190 10.04 -0.58 -2.57
N ASN A 191 9.66 0.68 -2.40
CA ASN A 191 9.44 1.28 -1.09
C ASN A 191 8.07 1.98 -1.03
N PHE A 192 7.16 1.44 -0.23
CA PHE A 192 5.82 1.95 0.00
C PHE A 192 5.83 2.91 1.20
N ARG A 193 5.46 4.17 0.98
CA ARG A 193 5.39 5.17 2.04
C ARG A 193 3.96 5.33 2.54
N VAL A 194 3.71 4.85 3.75
CA VAL A 194 2.41 4.91 4.41
C VAL A 194 2.36 6.10 5.37
N SER A 195 1.27 6.87 5.34
CA SER A 195 1.03 7.98 6.26
C SER A 195 -0.36 7.90 6.89
N ALA A 196 -0.55 8.55 8.04
CA ALA A 196 -1.86 8.66 8.65
C ALA A 196 -2.78 9.60 7.84
N VAL A 197 -4.03 9.20 7.65
CA VAL A 197 -5.10 10.06 7.15
C VAL A 197 -5.58 10.93 8.31
N PRO A 198 -5.50 12.26 8.23
CA PRO A 198 -6.02 13.12 9.28
C PRO A 198 -7.51 12.83 9.50
N GLU A 199 -7.89 12.40 10.71
CA GLU A 199 -9.30 12.20 11.03
C GLU A 199 -10.04 13.54 10.83
N PRO A 200 -11.18 13.54 10.11
CA PRO A 200 -12.02 14.74 10.08
C PRO A 200 -12.38 15.08 11.52
N SER A 201 -12.28 16.37 11.89
CA SER A 201 -12.32 16.90 13.27
C SER A 201 -13.66 16.71 14.02
N THR A 202 -14.38 15.64 13.74
CA THR A 202 -15.58 15.15 14.41
C THR A 202 -15.40 15.05 15.93
N SER A 203 -14.18 14.82 16.42
CA SER A 203 -13.83 14.94 17.84
C SER A 203 -14.10 16.33 18.43
N LEU A 204 -13.90 17.41 17.67
CA LEU A 204 -14.29 18.78 18.06
C LEU A 204 -15.82 18.99 17.98
N ALA A 205 -16.52 18.28 17.10
CA ALA A 205 -17.98 18.36 17.00
C ALA A 205 -18.71 17.78 18.23
N LEU A 206 -18.04 16.93 19.02
CA LEU A 206 -18.60 16.39 20.28
C LEU A 206 -18.51 17.37 21.46
N LEU A 207 -17.60 18.35 21.43
CA LEU A 207 -17.49 19.38 22.48
C LEU A 207 -18.79 20.19 22.68
N PRO A 208 -19.46 20.73 21.64
CA PRO A 208 -20.73 21.43 21.83
C PRO A 208 -21.87 20.51 22.28
N LEU A 209 -21.88 19.23 21.89
CA LEU A 209 -22.86 18.24 22.38
C LEU A 209 -22.66 17.97 23.88
N GLY A 210 -21.42 17.79 24.33
CA GLY A 210 -21.09 17.68 25.74
C GLY A 210 -21.54 18.91 26.54
N TYR A 211 -21.32 20.12 26.00
CA TYR A 211 -21.76 21.36 26.61
C TYR A 211 -23.30 21.49 26.69
N ALA A 212 -24.01 21.11 25.63
CA ALA A 212 -25.47 21.12 25.60
C ALA A 212 -26.07 20.17 26.65
N VAL A 213 -25.55 18.94 26.74
CA VAL A 213 -25.97 17.96 27.74
C VAL A 213 -25.69 18.47 29.16
N TYR A 214 -24.54 19.08 29.40
CA TYR A 214 -24.20 19.70 30.69
C TYR A 214 -25.20 20.82 31.06
N ARG A 215 -25.54 21.71 30.12
CA ARG A 215 -26.55 22.77 30.31
C ARG A 215 -27.94 22.21 30.62
N PHE A 216 -28.38 21.15 29.95
CA PHE A 216 -29.68 20.54 30.19
C PHE A 216 -29.77 19.84 31.55
N ARG A 217 -28.69 19.20 32.02
CA ARG A 217 -28.63 18.60 33.36
C ARG A 217 -28.81 19.64 34.48
N ARG A 218 -28.16 20.80 34.35
CA ARG A 218 -28.21 21.86 35.39
C ARG A 218 -29.61 22.44 35.60
N LYS A 219 -30.42 22.56 34.54
CA LYS A 219 -31.80 23.08 34.63
C LYS A 219 -32.77 22.16 35.37
N ARG A 220 -32.54 20.84 35.39
CA ARG A 220 -33.45 19.88 36.06
C ARG A 220 -33.26 19.83 37.58
N SER A 221 -32.10 20.26 38.10
CA SER A 221 -31.80 20.18 39.54
C SER A 221 -32.43 21.31 40.39
N SER A 222 -33.04 22.33 39.77
CA SER A 222 -33.52 23.54 40.48
C SER A 222 -35.00 23.50 40.88
N LYS A 223 -35.71 22.37 40.75
CA LYS A 223 -37.16 22.25 41.04
C LYS A 223 -37.47 21.32 42.23
N LYS A 224 -36.62 21.24 43.25
CA LYS A 224 -36.94 20.57 44.51
C LYS A 224 -36.68 21.48 45.68
#